data_AF-F9P8Z9-F1
#
_entry.id   AF-F9P8Z9-F1
#
_cell.length_a   1.000
_cell.length_b   1.000
_cell.length_c   1.000
_cell.angle_alpha   90.00
_cell.angle_beta   90.00
_cell.angle_gamma   90.00
#
_symmetry.space_group_name_H-M   'P 1'
#
loop_
_entity.id
_entity.type
_entity.pdbx_description
1 polymer ?
#
loop_
_entity_poly.entity_id
_entity_poly.type
_entity_poly.pdbx_seq_one_letter_code
_entity_poly.pdbx_strand_id
1 'polypeptide(L)'
;MFFDTPGTKFELFPLEQLAKDIDENNPPKGNGFSGITLAYNVEHKEDVDAVIAIVRKAGGKIIKEPQEVFWGGYHAYFSDLDGYCWEVAWGPNFKFDENGLLKF
;
A
#
# COMPACT_ATOMS: atom_id res chain seq x y z
N MET A 1 -11.80 -9.98 -4.54
CA MET A 1 -12.53 -8.70 -4.72
C MET A 1 -11.69 -7.82 -5.61
N PHE A 2 -12.23 -7.39 -6.75
CA PHE A 2 -11.50 -6.59 -7.73
C PHE A 2 -11.75 -5.09 -7.52
N PHE A 3 -10.68 -4.31 -7.71
CA PHE A 3 -10.66 -2.86 -7.68
C PHE A 3 -10.11 -2.36 -9.02
N ASP A 4 -10.75 -1.32 -9.54
CA ASP A 4 -10.37 -0.70 -10.78
C ASP A 4 -9.27 0.32 -10.50
N THR A 5 -8.12 0.16 -11.15
CA THR A 5 -7.08 1.19 -11.19
C THR A 5 -6.90 1.66 -12.64
N PRO A 6 -6.31 2.84 -12.87
CA PRO A 6 -6.12 3.39 -14.21
C PRO A 6 -5.35 2.49 -15.20
N GLY A 7 -4.50 1.58 -14.72
CA GLY A 7 -3.66 0.73 -15.57
C GLY A 7 -3.72 -0.77 -15.26
N THR A 8 -4.31 -1.16 -14.14
CA THR A 8 -4.38 -2.56 -13.69
C THR A 8 -5.71 -2.84 -12.98
N LYS A 9 -6.02 -4.11 -12.75
CA LYS A 9 -6.97 -4.50 -11.72
C LYS A 9 -6.17 -4.89 -10.48
N PHE A 10 -6.54 -4.33 -9.33
CA PHE A 10 -6.03 -4.78 -8.04
C PHE A 10 -7.03 -5.77 -7.44
N GLU A 11 -6.58 -6.91 -6.93
CA GLU A 11 -7.46 -7.92 -6.33
C GLU A 11 -7.03 -8.26 -4.91
N LEU A 12 -8.00 -8.37 -4.01
CA LEU A 12 -7.85 -9.04 -2.72
C LEU A 12 -8.44 -10.46 -2.80
N PHE A 13 -7.62 -11.47 -2.54
CA PHE A 13 -8.01 -12.89 -2.57
C PHE A 13 -7.63 -13.56 -1.24
N PRO A 14 -8.47 -14.44 -0.66
CA PRO A 14 -8.19 -15.04 0.64
C PRO A 14 -6.85 -15.78 0.65
N LEU A 15 -5.99 -15.49 1.64
CA LEU A 15 -4.60 -15.95 1.65
C LEU A 15 -4.45 -17.49 1.56
N GLU A 16 -5.28 -18.23 2.29
CA GLU A 16 -5.28 -19.70 2.25
C GLU A 16 -5.65 -20.24 0.86
N GLN A 17 -6.61 -19.58 0.19
CA GLN A 17 -7.03 -19.96 -1.16
C GLN A 17 -5.95 -19.58 -2.18
N LEU A 18 -5.31 -18.41 -2.02
CA LEU A 18 -4.22 -17.98 -2.89
C LEU A 18 -3.04 -18.95 -2.83
N ALA A 19 -2.63 -19.34 -1.63
CA ALA A 19 -1.53 -20.28 -1.44
C ALA A 19 -1.85 -21.63 -2.09
N LYS A 20 -3.09 -22.11 -1.92
CA LYS A 20 -3.55 -23.35 -2.55
C LYS A 20 -3.61 -23.27 -4.08
N ASP A 21 -4.01 -22.12 -4.63
CA ASP A 21 -4.07 -21.89 -6.08
C ASP A 21 -2.67 -21.86 -6.72
N ILE A 22 -1.67 -21.33 -6.00
CA ILE A 22 -0.27 -21.32 -6.44
C ILE A 22 0.29 -22.75 -6.52
N ASP A 23 0.13 -23.56 -5.46
CA ASP A 23 0.51 -24.98 -5.45
C ASP A 23 -0.29 -25.74 -4.38
N GLU A 24 -1.18 -26.65 -4.81
CA GLU A 24 -2.01 -27.44 -3.90
C GLU A 24 -1.19 -28.45 -3.07
N ASN A 25 -0.08 -28.96 -3.61
CA ASN A 25 0.72 -30.00 -2.96
C ASN A 25 1.80 -29.42 -2.04
N ASN A 26 2.31 -28.23 -2.37
CA ASN A 26 3.33 -27.53 -1.57
C ASN A 26 3.05 -26.02 -1.52
N PRO A 27 1.96 -25.60 -0.85
CA PRO A 27 1.54 -24.21 -0.85
C PRO A 27 2.62 -23.30 -0.23
N PRO A 28 2.86 -22.11 -0.82
CA PRO A 28 3.82 -21.16 -0.31
C PRO A 28 3.43 -20.69 1.09
N LYS A 29 4.45 -20.40 1.90
CA LYS A 29 4.31 -19.88 3.26
C LYS A 29 5.06 -18.56 3.36
N GLY A 30 4.47 -17.57 4.02
CA GLY A 30 5.11 -16.30 4.27
C GLY A 30 4.37 -15.53 5.35
N ASN A 31 5.10 -14.73 6.12
CA ASN A 31 4.53 -13.75 7.04
C ASN A 31 5.50 -12.57 7.17
N GLY A 32 4.97 -11.35 7.10
CA GLY A 32 5.74 -10.12 7.28
C GLY A 32 6.40 -9.58 6.00
N PHE A 33 7.43 -8.75 6.19
CA PHE A 33 8.05 -7.98 5.12
C PHE A 33 8.87 -8.85 4.16
N SER A 34 8.45 -8.87 2.89
CA SER A 34 9.05 -9.66 1.81
C SER A 34 10.05 -8.88 0.94
N GLY A 35 10.47 -7.67 1.36
CA GLY A 35 11.36 -6.82 0.57
C GLY A 35 10.65 -5.96 -0.48
N ILE A 36 9.32 -5.99 -0.53
CA ILE A 36 8.49 -5.17 -1.42
C ILE A 36 7.41 -4.42 -0.62
N THR A 37 6.94 -3.30 -1.17
CA THR A 37 5.81 -2.53 -0.65
C THR A 37 4.89 -2.10 -1.78
N LEU A 38 3.60 -1.98 -1.48
CA LEU A 38 2.64 -1.32 -2.36
C LEU A 38 2.53 0.17 -1.97
N ALA A 39 2.80 1.07 -2.91
CA ALA A 39 2.77 2.51 -2.63
C ALA A 39 1.47 3.16 -3.12
N TYR A 40 0.80 3.89 -2.23
CA TYR A 40 -0.30 4.79 -2.52
C TYR A 40 0.21 6.23 -2.48
N ASN A 41 0.35 6.85 -3.65
CA ASN A 41 0.81 8.23 -3.78
C ASN A 41 -0.37 9.19 -3.67
N VAL A 42 -0.29 10.16 -2.77
CA VAL A 42 -1.33 11.17 -2.53
C VAL A 42 -0.92 12.52 -3.11
N GLU A 43 -1.92 13.36 -3.41
CA GLU A 43 -1.71 14.65 -4.06
C GLU A 43 -1.27 15.74 -3.07
N HIS A 44 -1.79 15.70 -1.84
CA HIS A 44 -1.46 16.67 -0.80
C HIS A 44 -0.71 16.02 0.38
N LYS A 45 0.14 16.80 1.06
CA LYS A 45 0.96 16.30 2.17
C LYS A 45 0.09 15.79 3.31
N GLU A 46 -1.01 16.49 3.58
CA GLU A 46 -1.97 16.22 4.65
C GLU A 46 -2.79 14.94 4.40
N ASP A 47 -2.90 14.50 3.16
CA ASP A 47 -3.61 13.27 2.81
C ASP A 47 -2.89 12.04 3.37
N VAL A 48 -1.56 12.10 3.59
CA VAL A 48 -0.82 11.03 4.25
C VAL A 48 -1.38 10.78 5.65
N ASP A 49 -1.58 11.84 6.44
CA ASP A 49 -2.15 11.73 7.79
C ASP A 49 -3.60 11.24 7.75
N ALA A 50 -4.40 11.75 6.82
CA ALA A 50 -5.80 11.37 6.66
C ALA A 50 -5.95 9.88 6.34
N VAL A 51 -5.15 9.37 5.41
CA VAL A 51 -5.15 7.93 5.04
C VAL A 51 -4.70 7.08 6.22
N ILE A 52 -3.64 7.48 6.94
CA ILE A 52 -3.16 6.72 8.10
C ILE A 52 -4.19 6.68 9.23
N ALA A 53 -4.97 7.75 9.42
CA ALA A 53 -6.10 7.73 10.36
C ALA A 53 -7.18 6.72 9.95
N ILE A 54 -7.49 6.61 8.64
CA ILE A 54 -8.43 5.60 8.11
C ILE A 54 -7.88 4.19 8.34
N VAL A 55 -6.60 3.95 8.04
CA VAL A 55 -5.93 2.66 8.24
C VAL A 55 -6.01 2.22 9.71
N ARG A 56 -5.70 3.12 10.65
CA ARG A 56 -5.83 2.82 12.09
C ARG A 56 -7.25 2.39 12.46
N LYS A 57 -8.25 3.13 11.99
CA LYS A 57 -9.66 2.83 12.27
C LYS A 57 -10.09 1.49 11.66
N ALA A 58 -9.52 1.12 10.52
CA ALA A 58 -9.77 -0.16 9.86
C ALA A 58 -9.02 -1.35 10.51
N GLY A 59 -8.16 -1.10 11.51
CA GLY A 59 -7.39 -2.14 12.21
C GLY A 59 -6.03 -2.44 11.58
N GLY A 60 -5.60 -1.66 10.58
CA GLY A 60 -4.26 -1.77 10.02
C GLY A 60 -3.19 -1.38 11.05
N LYS A 61 -2.04 -2.05 10.98
CA LYS A 61 -0.93 -1.81 11.90
C LYS A 61 -0.01 -0.73 11.34
N ILE A 62 0.13 0.40 12.03
CA ILE A 62 1.07 1.44 11.62
C ILE A 62 2.50 0.96 11.92
N ILE A 63 3.32 0.87 10.87
CA ILE A 63 4.72 0.42 10.92
C ILE A 63 5.65 1.63 11.07
N LYS A 64 5.31 2.74 10.40
CA LYS A 64 6.02 4.01 10.48
C LYS A 64 5.01 5.16 10.47
N GLU A 65 5.06 5.99 11.51
CA GLU A 65 4.26 7.20 11.61
C GLU A 65 4.55 8.21 10.49
N PRO A 66 3.54 9.00 10.05
CA PRO A 66 3.73 10.08 9.08
C PRO A 66 4.88 11.02 9.48
N GLN A 67 5.85 11.16 8.60
CA GLN A 67 7.03 12.01 8.85
C GLN A 67 7.72 12.43 7.55
N GLU A 68 8.51 13.50 7.65
CA GLU A 68 9.41 13.93 6.59
C GLU A 68 10.55 12.94 6.39
N VAL A 69 11.07 12.86 5.18
CA VAL A 69 12.11 11.89 4.81
C VAL A 69 13.24 12.45 3.98
N PHE A 70 14.34 11.71 3.95
CA PHE A 70 15.63 12.13 3.40
C PHE A 70 15.60 12.55 1.92
N TRP A 71 14.61 12.09 1.15
CA TRP A 71 14.41 12.46 -0.25
C TRP A 71 13.52 13.70 -0.44
N GLY A 72 13.09 14.35 0.65
CA GLY A 72 12.39 15.63 0.63
C GLY A 72 10.86 15.56 0.58
N GLY A 73 10.25 14.38 0.74
CA GLY A 73 8.80 14.24 0.86
C GLY A 73 8.33 13.85 2.25
N TYR A 74 7.10 13.35 2.29
CA TYR A 74 6.38 13.02 3.51
C TYR A 74 5.66 11.69 3.31
N HIS A 75 5.90 10.73 4.20
CA HIS A 75 5.30 9.40 4.03
C HIS A 75 5.09 8.66 5.35
N ALA A 76 4.34 7.56 5.26
CA ALA A 76 4.10 6.62 6.33
C ALA A 76 4.10 5.19 5.79
N TYR A 77 4.28 4.21 6.67
CA TYR A 77 4.10 2.79 6.33
C TYR A 77 3.11 2.14 7.27
N PHE A 78 2.29 1.26 6.71
CA PHE A 78 1.41 0.40 7.49
C PHE A 78 1.45 -1.02 6.95
N SER A 79 0.94 -1.94 7.75
CA SER A 79 0.68 -3.31 7.37
C SER A 79 -0.84 -3.51 7.38
N ASP A 80 -1.38 -4.07 6.31
CA ASP A 80 -2.80 -4.40 6.23
C ASP A 80 -3.16 -5.60 7.13
N LEU A 81 -4.42 -6.04 7.07
CA LEU A 81 -4.92 -7.11 7.94
C LEU A 81 -4.26 -8.47 7.69
N ASP A 82 -3.69 -8.68 6.50
CA ASP A 82 -3.03 -9.91 6.10
C ASP A 82 -1.49 -9.82 6.22
N GLY A 83 -0.96 -8.66 6.63
CA GLY A 83 0.45 -8.48 6.91
C GLY A 83 1.26 -7.83 5.77
N TYR A 84 0.63 -7.44 4.66
CA TYR A 84 1.36 -6.81 3.54
C TYR A 84 1.73 -5.37 3.87
N CYS A 85 2.97 -4.97 3.55
CA CYS A 85 3.46 -3.63 3.80
C CYS A 85 3.03 -2.67 2.69
N TRP A 86 2.44 -1.55 3.10
CA TRP A 86 2.03 -0.45 2.25
C TRP A 86 2.75 0.83 2.63
N GLU A 87 3.03 1.66 1.62
CA GLU A 87 3.50 3.02 1.77
C GLU A 87 2.37 3.99 1.41
N VAL A 88 2.20 5.06 2.19
CA VAL A 88 1.42 6.23 1.79
C VAL A 88 2.39 7.37 1.64
N ALA A 89 2.55 7.90 0.42
CA ALA A 89 3.61 8.82 0.09
C ALA A 89 3.11 10.09 -0.60
N TRP A 90 3.69 11.22 -0.18
CA TRP A 90 3.59 12.49 -0.86
C TRP A 90 4.99 13.00 -1.19
N GLY A 91 5.17 13.54 -2.39
CA GLY A 91 6.39 14.21 -2.81
C GLY A 91 6.10 15.62 -3.33
N PRO A 92 6.97 16.60 -3.07
CA PRO A 92 6.73 18.00 -3.48
C PRO A 92 6.63 18.21 -4.99
N ASN A 93 7.19 17.27 -5.77
CA ASN A 93 7.19 17.31 -7.23
C ASN A 93 6.26 16.26 -7.86
N PHE A 94 5.44 15.56 -7.05
CA PHE A 94 4.48 14.59 -7.58
C PHE A 94 3.47 15.33 -8.45
N LYS A 95 3.28 14.81 -9.67
CA LYS A 95 2.29 15.28 -10.63
C LYS A 95 1.47 14.09 -11.06
N PHE A 96 0.17 14.29 -11.20
CA PHE A 96 -0.73 13.22 -11.61
C PHE A 96 -1.26 13.47 -13.04
N ASP A 97 -1.62 12.40 -13.73
CA ASP A 97 -2.33 12.48 -15.01
C ASP A 97 -3.85 12.60 -14.81
N GLU A 98 -4.59 12.72 -15.91
CA GLU A 98 -6.05 12.80 -15.90
C GLU A 98 -6.73 11.54 -15.34
N ASN A 99 -6.00 10.43 -15.22
CA ASN A 99 -6.46 9.20 -14.62
C ASN A 99 -5.97 9.04 -13.17
N GLY A 100 -5.24 10.01 -12.61
CA GLY A 100 -4.71 9.95 -11.26
C GLY A 100 -3.43 9.11 -11.11
N LEU A 101 -2.70 8.81 -12.20
CA LEU A 101 -1.41 8.15 -12.15
C LEU A 101 -0.26 9.14 -11.93
N LEU A 102 0.69 8.77 -11.07
CA LEU A 102 1.91 9.54 -10.84
C LEU A 102 2.77 9.61 -12.12
N LYS A 103 3.20 10.82 -12.49
CA LYS A 103 4.12 11.12 -13.59
C LYS A 103 5.54 11.35 -13.05
N PHE A 104 6.52 10.85 -13.80
CA PHE A 104 7.94 11.19 -13.64
C PHE A 104 8.44 11.96 -14.86
#